data_AF-A0A3E2NQS8-F1
#
_entry.id   AF-A0A3E2NQS8-F1
#
_cell.length_a   1.000
_cell.length_b   1.000
_cell.length_c   1.000
_cell.angle_alpha   90.00
_cell.angle_beta   90.00
_cell.angle_gamma   90.00
#
_symmetry.space_group_name_H-M   'P 1'
#
loop_
_entity.id
_entity.type
_entity.pdbx_description
1 polymer ?
#
loop_
_entity_poly.entity_id
_entity_poly.type
_entity_poly.pdbx_seq_one_letter_code
_entity_poly.pdbx_strand_id
1 'polypeptide(L)'
;MKGLRVINAYKRMSRRKKLNILLPVVILMFIGAYAKHHFIDRKSLPESHLQDKVMDETSGVAASSINPDIYYIHNDSGDTSRFFAITPDGKLHTTIYYQGHKQHLGALDCEDISVGPGPVKGKSYVYIGDIGDNGASRKFITIYRAEEKRSWLKDTVAHVVPSPINLQYPDAPKDAEAMMVDPIEKLFYIVTKRYDSVSVYTSPLAYKNDDTVKMTFRTRLFFKGIKPFKWITAGDISKDGQKILLKSYEKVYYWTRRPNEAVWQAMRRPPLELPYKQEKQGEAIGFTPDGKGYYTISEGVFSPIYYYNVPN
;
A
#
# COMPACT_ATOMS: atom_id res chain seq x y z
N MET A 1 -28.81 8.50 -37.61
CA MET A 1 -29.17 7.64 -38.78
C MET A 1 -28.11 6.62 -39.23
N LYS A 2 -26.79 6.87 -39.13
CA LYS A 2 -25.76 5.92 -39.61
C LYS A 2 -25.62 4.63 -38.77
N GLY A 3 -25.65 4.72 -37.43
CA GLY A 3 -25.50 3.53 -36.54
C GLY A 3 -26.64 2.51 -36.67
N LEU A 4 -27.89 2.97 -36.85
CA LEU A 4 -29.05 2.09 -37.04
C LEU A 4 -28.98 1.27 -38.35
N ARG A 5 -28.36 1.83 -39.40
CA ARG A 5 -28.15 1.14 -40.69
C ARG A 5 -27.09 0.04 -40.58
N VAL A 6 -26.04 0.24 -39.78
CA VAL A 6 -24.96 -0.76 -39.58
C VAL A 6 -25.50 -1.98 -38.82
N ILE A 7 -26.30 -1.77 -37.77
CA ILE A 7 -26.89 -2.84 -36.96
C ILE A 7 -27.88 -3.68 -37.79
N ASN A 8 -28.71 -3.02 -38.61
CA ASN A 8 -29.66 -3.69 -39.49
C ASN A 8 -28.98 -4.46 -40.63
N ALA A 9 -27.86 -3.95 -41.17
CA ALA A 9 -27.06 -4.65 -42.15
C ALA A 9 -26.42 -5.92 -41.55
N TYR A 10 -25.84 -5.84 -40.34
CA TYR A 10 -25.24 -6.98 -39.64
C TYR A 10 -26.27 -8.09 -39.35
N LYS A 11 -27.47 -7.74 -38.87
CA LYS A 11 -28.52 -8.74 -38.58
C LYS A 11 -28.88 -9.60 -39.79
N ARG A 12 -28.91 -9.01 -41.00
CA ARG A 12 -29.24 -9.68 -42.27
C ARG A 12 -28.12 -10.52 -42.90
N MET A 13 -26.91 -10.52 -42.31
CA MET A 13 -25.77 -11.28 -42.87
C MET A 13 -25.87 -12.77 -42.56
N SER A 14 -25.45 -13.60 -43.52
CA SER A 14 -25.29 -15.04 -43.31
C SER A 14 -24.24 -15.33 -42.23
N ARG A 15 -24.40 -16.46 -41.53
CA ARG A 15 -23.51 -16.87 -40.43
C ARG A 15 -22.03 -16.88 -40.84
N ARG A 16 -21.74 -17.32 -42.07
CA ARG A 16 -20.38 -17.33 -42.66
C ARG A 16 -19.82 -15.91 -42.87
N LYS A 17 -20.63 -14.96 -43.34
CA LYS A 17 -20.20 -13.56 -43.50
C LYS A 17 -20.01 -12.84 -42.16
N LYS A 18 -20.83 -13.15 -41.15
CA LYS A 18 -20.64 -12.66 -39.77
C LYS A 18 -19.32 -13.17 -39.18
N LEU A 19 -19.02 -14.47 -39.36
CA LEU A 19 -17.78 -15.07 -38.89
C LEU A 19 -16.54 -14.46 -39.56
N ASN A 20 -16.61 -14.20 -40.87
CA ASN A 20 -15.52 -13.57 -41.64
C ASN A 20 -15.24 -12.11 -41.23
N ILE A 21 -16.19 -11.43 -40.56
CA ILE A 21 -15.98 -10.09 -40.01
C ILE A 21 -15.55 -10.17 -38.54
N LEU A 22 -16.18 -11.05 -37.75
CA LEU A 22 -15.91 -11.17 -36.33
C LEU A 22 -14.49 -11.69 -36.07
N LEU A 23 -14.04 -12.68 -36.84
CA LEU A 23 -12.74 -13.31 -36.67
C LEU A 23 -11.56 -12.32 -36.82
N PRO A 24 -11.45 -11.51 -37.88
CA PRO A 24 -10.38 -10.52 -37.98
C PRO A 24 -10.48 -9.41 -36.91
N VAL A 25 -11.67 -9.03 -36.47
CA VAL A 25 -11.84 -8.07 -35.36
C VAL A 25 -11.33 -8.63 -34.04
N VAL A 26 -11.63 -9.90 -33.74
CA VAL A 26 -11.12 -10.59 -32.56
C VAL A 26 -9.59 -10.74 -32.64
N ILE A 27 -9.06 -11.14 -33.79
CA ILE A 27 -7.61 -11.22 -34.02
C ILE A 27 -6.94 -9.85 -33.83
N LEU A 28 -7.51 -8.76 -34.36
CA LEU A 28 -7.02 -7.40 -34.15
C LEU A 28 -7.07 -6.98 -32.68
N MET A 29 -8.11 -7.36 -31.94
CA MET A 29 -8.16 -7.12 -30.49
C MET A 29 -7.07 -7.90 -29.75
N PHE A 30 -6.81 -9.16 -30.10
CA PHE A 30 -5.73 -9.95 -29.52
C PHE A 30 -4.35 -9.42 -29.90
N ILE A 31 -4.13 -9.00 -31.16
CA ILE A 31 -2.88 -8.36 -31.59
C ILE A 31 -2.70 -7.02 -30.87
N GLY A 32 -3.76 -6.22 -30.72
CA GLY A 32 -3.72 -4.96 -29.98
C GLY A 32 -3.44 -5.16 -28.49
N ALA A 33 -4.06 -6.15 -27.86
CA ALA A 33 -3.81 -6.53 -26.47
C ALA A 33 -2.38 -7.08 -26.29
N TYR A 34 -1.93 -7.95 -27.20
CA TYR A 34 -0.58 -8.50 -27.21
C TYR A 34 0.48 -7.43 -27.45
N ALA A 35 0.29 -6.54 -28.42
CA ALA A 35 1.18 -5.42 -28.67
C ALA A 35 1.21 -4.46 -27.48
N LYS A 36 0.06 -4.10 -26.91
CA LYS A 36 -0.01 -3.29 -25.68
C LYS A 36 0.77 -3.95 -24.55
N HIS A 37 0.52 -5.23 -24.29
CA HIS A 37 1.23 -6.02 -23.28
C HIS A 37 2.74 -6.03 -23.56
N HIS A 38 3.16 -6.30 -24.79
CA HIS A 38 4.58 -6.47 -25.12
C HIS A 38 5.37 -5.15 -25.17
N PHE A 39 4.73 -4.04 -25.55
CA PHE A 39 5.35 -2.71 -25.59
C PHE A 39 5.34 -1.98 -24.24
N ILE A 40 4.31 -2.17 -23.41
CA ILE A 40 4.26 -1.58 -22.06
C ILE A 40 5.14 -2.38 -21.09
N ASP A 41 5.11 -3.71 -21.14
CA ASP A 41 5.80 -4.55 -20.16
C ASP A 41 7.32 -4.52 -20.29
N ARG A 42 7.85 -4.26 -21.50
CA ARG A 42 9.30 -4.08 -21.69
C ARG A 42 9.86 -2.83 -21.01
N LYS A 43 9.01 -1.85 -20.65
CA LYS A 43 9.42 -0.64 -19.91
C LYS A 43 9.30 -0.80 -18.39
N SER A 44 8.78 -1.92 -17.90
CA SER A 44 8.47 -2.15 -16.49
C SER A 44 8.81 -3.60 -16.10
N LEU A 45 10.04 -4.02 -16.40
CA LEU A 45 10.57 -5.24 -15.77
C LEU A 45 10.78 -4.96 -14.27
N PRO A 46 10.59 -5.95 -13.40
CA PRO A 46 10.95 -5.81 -12.00
C PRO A 46 12.45 -5.47 -11.88
N GLU A 47 12.77 -4.60 -10.95
CA GLU A 47 14.17 -4.25 -10.65
C GLU A 47 14.87 -5.42 -9.96
N SER A 48 14.15 -6.09 -9.07
CA SER A 48 14.64 -7.23 -8.28
C SER A 48 13.48 -8.13 -7.84
N HIS A 49 13.76 -9.16 -7.03
CA HIS A 49 12.75 -10.04 -6.43
C HIS A 49 13.10 -10.31 -4.98
N LEU A 50 12.09 -10.55 -4.14
CA LEU A 50 12.30 -11.12 -2.81
C LEU A 50 13.04 -12.46 -2.93
N GLN A 51 14.01 -12.69 -2.04
CA GLN A 51 14.92 -13.83 -2.14
C GLN A 51 14.64 -14.94 -1.10
N ASP A 52 13.71 -14.71 -0.18
CA ASP A 52 13.29 -15.68 0.82
C ASP A 52 11.78 -15.94 0.74
N LYS A 53 11.39 -17.21 0.88
CA LYS A 53 10.00 -17.65 0.83
C LYS A 53 9.19 -17.24 2.07
N VAL A 54 9.84 -16.83 3.16
CA VAL A 54 9.14 -16.39 4.37
C VAL A 54 8.40 -15.05 4.20
N MET A 55 8.64 -14.34 3.09
CA MET A 55 8.05 -13.04 2.75
C MET A 55 6.95 -13.18 1.67
N ASP A 56 6.19 -14.27 1.74
CA ASP A 56 5.25 -14.73 0.71
C ASP A 56 3.89 -14.02 0.71
N GLU A 57 3.57 -13.25 1.73
CA GLU A 57 2.30 -12.50 1.85
C GLU A 57 2.61 -11.00 2.04
N THR A 58 3.64 -10.47 1.38
CA THR A 58 4.11 -9.09 1.59
C THR A 58 3.00 -8.06 1.32
N SER A 59 2.61 -7.31 2.35
CA SER A 59 1.50 -6.34 2.27
C SER A 59 1.91 -4.87 2.52
N GLY A 60 3.08 -4.61 3.13
CA GLY A 60 3.61 -3.25 3.31
C GLY A 60 5.11 -3.12 3.09
N VAL A 61 5.58 -1.91 2.77
CA VAL A 61 7.02 -1.59 2.66
C VAL A 61 7.33 -0.16 3.13
N ALA A 62 8.32 -0.01 4.01
CA ALA A 62 8.76 1.30 4.49
C ALA A 62 10.28 1.40 4.60
N ALA A 63 10.86 2.51 4.14
CA ALA A 63 12.30 2.72 4.21
C ALA A 63 12.79 3.02 5.64
N SER A 64 13.88 2.38 6.06
CA SER A 64 14.53 2.70 7.34
C SER A 64 15.03 4.14 7.34
N SER A 65 14.84 4.84 8.46
CA SER A 65 15.31 6.23 8.59
C SER A 65 16.73 6.33 9.14
N ILE A 66 17.28 5.24 9.71
CA ILE A 66 18.58 5.21 10.38
C ILE A 66 19.59 4.25 9.74
N ASN A 67 19.14 3.32 8.89
CA ASN A 67 19.98 2.38 8.16
C ASN A 67 19.85 2.63 6.65
N PRO A 68 20.93 3.05 5.97
CA PRO A 68 20.94 3.15 4.51
C PRO A 68 20.59 1.80 3.87
N ASP A 69 19.89 1.83 2.74
CA ASP A 69 19.57 0.66 1.91
C ASP A 69 18.86 -0.48 2.66
N ILE A 70 18.07 -0.14 3.68
CA ILE A 70 17.23 -1.09 4.42
C ILE A 70 15.78 -0.65 4.34
N TYR A 71 14.92 -1.61 4.03
CA TYR A 71 13.47 -1.47 4.00
C TYR A 71 12.87 -2.48 4.97
N TYR A 72 11.77 -2.10 5.61
CA TYR A 72 10.98 -2.99 6.42
C TYR A 72 9.75 -3.41 5.63
N ILE A 73 9.50 -4.71 5.58
CA ILE A 73 8.28 -5.28 5.02
C ILE A 73 7.62 -6.20 6.04
N HIS A 74 6.34 -6.51 5.86
CA HIS A 74 5.64 -7.52 6.67
C HIS A 74 4.75 -8.37 5.78
N ASN A 75 4.42 -9.55 6.29
CA ASN A 75 3.36 -10.37 5.71
C ASN A 75 1.98 -9.91 6.23
N ASP A 76 0.94 -10.24 5.47
CA ASP A 76 -0.46 -10.05 5.81
C ASP A 76 -0.93 -11.00 6.95
N SER A 77 -2.24 -11.10 7.14
CA SER A 77 -2.97 -11.90 8.09
C SER A 77 -2.47 -13.34 8.22
N GLY A 78 -2.49 -13.84 9.46
CA GLY A 78 -2.08 -15.21 9.78
C GLY A 78 -0.59 -15.42 10.07
N ASP A 79 0.24 -14.37 10.02
CA ASP A 79 1.65 -14.45 10.44
C ASP A 79 1.85 -14.28 11.97
N THR A 80 3.09 -14.51 12.43
CA THR A 80 3.49 -14.69 13.83
C THR A 80 4.00 -13.42 14.52
N SER A 81 3.44 -12.25 14.18
CA SER A 81 3.93 -10.93 14.63
C SER A 81 5.42 -10.72 14.39
N ARG A 82 5.78 -10.62 13.12
CA ARG A 82 7.13 -10.28 12.69
C ARG A 82 7.09 -9.34 11.50
N PHE A 83 8.21 -8.70 11.27
CA PHE A 83 8.49 -7.93 10.06
C PHE A 83 9.95 -8.18 9.68
N PHE A 84 10.31 -7.85 8.45
CA PHE A 84 11.58 -8.24 7.85
C PHE A 84 12.35 -7.00 7.44
N ALA A 85 13.63 -6.94 7.81
CA ALA A 85 14.57 -5.99 7.23
C ALA A 85 15.15 -6.60 5.96
N ILE A 86 14.97 -5.92 4.83
CA ILE A 86 15.47 -6.34 3.52
C ILE A 86 16.32 -5.25 2.88
N THR A 87 17.18 -5.65 1.95
CA THR A 87 17.85 -4.74 1.02
C THR A 87 16.98 -4.47 -0.23
N PRO A 88 17.24 -3.42 -1.02
CA PRO A 88 16.48 -3.12 -2.25
C PRO A 88 16.46 -4.25 -3.29
N ASP A 89 17.49 -5.10 -3.31
CA ASP A 89 17.55 -6.27 -4.20
C ASP A 89 16.72 -7.47 -3.68
N GLY A 90 16.01 -7.30 -2.56
CA GLY A 90 15.08 -8.28 -1.99
C GLY A 90 15.72 -9.32 -1.07
N LYS A 91 17.00 -9.14 -0.69
CA LYS A 91 17.67 -10.05 0.23
C LYS A 91 17.16 -9.81 1.66
N LEU A 92 16.73 -10.88 2.32
CA LEU A 92 16.41 -10.88 3.73
C LEU A 92 17.68 -10.68 4.56
N HIS A 93 17.70 -9.63 5.39
CA HIS A 93 18.76 -9.38 6.35
C HIS A 93 18.40 -9.93 7.73
N THR A 94 17.25 -9.53 8.26
CA THR A 94 16.83 -9.86 9.64
C THR A 94 15.33 -10.07 9.69
N THR A 95 14.91 -11.11 10.42
CA THR A 95 13.52 -11.25 10.89
C THR A 95 13.39 -10.62 12.27
N ILE A 96 12.53 -9.61 12.41
CA ILE A 96 12.28 -8.91 13.67
C ILE A 96 10.93 -9.34 14.23
N TYR A 97 10.96 -10.06 15.34
CA TYR A 97 9.76 -10.48 16.07
C TYR A 97 9.34 -9.44 17.09
N TYR A 98 8.03 -9.22 17.21
CA TYR A 98 7.44 -8.36 18.23
C TYR A 98 6.30 -9.08 18.96
N GLN A 99 6.02 -8.65 20.19
CA GLN A 99 4.90 -9.22 20.92
C GLN A 99 3.58 -8.56 20.49
N GLY A 100 2.82 -9.26 19.64
CA GLY A 100 1.46 -8.88 19.23
C GLY A 100 0.37 -9.25 20.22
N HIS A 101 -0.87 -9.42 19.72
CA HIS A 101 -2.03 -9.75 20.54
C HIS A 101 -1.91 -11.16 21.14
N LYS A 102 -2.08 -11.28 22.47
CA LYS A 102 -1.85 -12.52 23.22
C LYS A 102 -2.74 -13.68 22.79
N GLN A 103 -3.92 -13.41 22.23
CA GLN A 103 -4.91 -14.45 21.88
C GLN A 103 -4.69 -15.08 20.50
N HIS A 104 -3.84 -14.53 19.63
CA HIS A 104 -3.83 -14.88 18.20
C HIS A 104 -2.46 -15.22 17.62
N LEU A 105 -1.51 -15.72 18.41
CA LEU A 105 -0.11 -15.93 17.98
C LEU A 105 0.57 -14.66 17.40
N GLY A 106 -0.05 -13.47 17.55
CA GLY A 106 0.45 -12.24 16.95
C GLY A 106 -0.62 -11.19 16.61
N ALA A 107 -0.39 -10.44 15.54
CA ALA A 107 -1.31 -9.48 14.95
C ALA A 107 -2.44 -10.22 14.23
N LEU A 108 -3.62 -9.62 14.19
CA LEU A 108 -4.82 -10.23 13.62
C LEU A 108 -4.85 -10.15 12.09
N ASP A 109 -4.70 -8.94 11.56
CA ASP A 109 -4.93 -8.57 10.15
C ASP A 109 -4.00 -7.40 9.83
N CYS A 110 -2.74 -7.72 9.50
CA CYS A 110 -1.65 -6.76 9.41
C CYS A 110 -1.49 -6.26 7.98
N GLU A 111 -1.84 -5.01 7.72
CA GLU A 111 -2.04 -4.54 6.34
C GLU A 111 -1.02 -3.51 5.88
N ASP A 112 -0.37 -2.78 6.79
CA ASP A 112 0.58 -1.75 6.37
C ASP A 112 1.68 -1.46 7.41
N ILE A 113 2.80 -0.90 6.95
CA ILE A 113 3.97 -0.53 7.75
C ILE A 113 4.45 0.86 7.38
N SER A 114 4.84 1.65 8.39
CA SER A 114 5.42 2.98 8.17
C SER A 114 6.65 3.19 9.05
N VAL A 115 7.54 4.08 8.61
CA VAL A 115 8.65 4.58 9.42
C VAL A 115 8.50 6.08 9.63
N GLY A 116 8.66 6.53 10.87
CA GLY A 116 8.51 7.95 11.17
C GLY A 116 8.92 8.37 12.58
N PRO A 117 8.68 9.65 12.93
CA PRO A 117 9.01 10.19 14.23
C PRO A 117 8.03 9.69 15.30
N GLY A 118 8.52 9.56 16.53
CA GLY A 118 7.70 9.15 17.67
C GLY A 118 7.88 10.06 18.90
N PRO A 119 7.70 9.52 20.12
CA PRO A 119 7.64 10.32 21.34
C PRO A 119 8.98 10.96 21.71
N VAL A 120 10.10 10.36 21.30
CA VAL A 120 11.44 10.91 21.57
C VAL A 120 11.96 11.65 20.34
N LYS A 121 12.26 12.94 20.51
CA LYS A 121 12.81 13.79 19.44
C LYS A 121 14.13 13.21 18.93
N GLY A 122 14.30 13.17 17.61
CA GLY A 122 15.51 12.66 16.95
C GLY A 122 15.61 11.14 16.88
N LYS A 123 14.64 10.41 17.43
CA LYS A 123 14.50 8.96 17.24
C LYS A 123 13.54 8.66 16.09
N SER A 124 13.72 7.48 15.53
CA SER A 124 12.86 6.94 14.48
C SER A 124 12.22 5.64 14.94
N TYR A 125 11.05 5.36 14.43
CA TYR A 125 10.20 4.26 14.86
C TYR A 125 9.58 3.58 13.64
N VAL A 126 9.49 2.26 13.72
CA VAL A 126 8.68 1.42 12.84
C VAL A 126 7.29 1.30 13.45
N TYR A 127 6.27 1.45 12.62
CA TYR A 127 4.87 1.32 12.95
C TYR A 127 4.27 0.20 12.13
N ILE A 128 3.67 -0.79 12.77
CA ILE A 128 3.02 -1.93 12.13
C ILE A 128 1.52 -1.80 12.38
N GLY A 129 0.73 -1.75 11.30
CA GLY A 129 -0.71 -1.57 11.33
C GLY A 129 -1.45 -2.90 11.28
N ASP A 130 -1.93 -3.36 12.43
CA ASP A 130 -2.94 -4.41 12.52
C ASP A 130 -4.34 -3.77 12.37
N ILE A 131 -4.67 -3.42 11.12
CA ILE A 131 -5.75 -2.50 10.75
C ILE A 131 -6.82 -3.09 9.83
N GLY A 132 -6.58 -4.29 9.29
CA GLY A 132 -7.55 -5.01 8.47
C GLY A 132 -8.79 -5.41 9.27
N ASP A 133 -9.94 -5.42 8.63
CA ASP A 133 -11.18 -5.90 9.24
C ASP A 133 -12.20 -6.24 8.15
N ASN A 134 -11.92 -7.29 7.38
CA ASN A 134 -12.78 -7.74 6.28
C ASN A 134 -14.28 -7.84 6.67
N GLY A 135 -14.56 -8.18 7.92
CA GLY A 135 -15.92 -8.31 8.48
C GLY A 135 -16.50 -7.03 9.10
N ALA A 136 -15.74 -5.94 9.19
CA ALA A 136 -16.11 -4.70 9.87
C ALA A 136 -16.69 -4.94 11.27
N SER A 137 -15.97 -5.70 12.09
CA SER A 137 -16.42 -6.22 13.38
C SER A 137 -15.51 -5.86 14.56
N ARG A 138 -14.28 -5.42 14.31
CA ARG A 138 -13.29 -5.07 15.34
C ARG A 138 -13.69 -3.79 16.06
N LYS A 139 -13.73 -3.83 17.39
CA LYS A 139 -14.04 -2.64 18.23
C LYS A 139 -13.00 -1.53 18.10
N PHE A 140 -11.78 -1.91 17.76
CA PHE A 140 -10.64 -1.05 17.48
C PHE A 140 -9.64 -1.83 16.60
N ILE A 141 -8.84 -1.08 15.85
CA ILE A 141 -7.63 -1.56 15.17
C ILE A 141 -6.42 -1.26 16.05
N THR A 142 -5.28 -1.91 15.82
CA THR A 142 -4.09 -1.75 16.67
C THR A 142 -2.88 -1.33 15.84
N ILE A 143 -2.10 -0.37 16.36
CA ILE A 143 -0.80 -0.02 15.79
C ILE A 143 0.30 -0.36 16.79
N TYR A 144 1.31 -1.11 16.35
CA TYR A 144 2.48 -1.47 17.14
C TYR A 144 3.66 -0.56 16.76
N ARG A 145 4.20 0.19 17.74
CA ARG A 145 5.37 1.05 17.54
C ARG A 145 6.63 0.44 18.15
N ALA A 146 7.71 0.33 17.39
CA ALA A 146 9.04 -0.06 17.88
C ALA A 146 10.09 1.00 17.50
N GLU A 147 10.97 1.40 18.42
CA GLU A 147 12.09 2.30 18.09
C GLU A 147 13.07 1.57 17.17
N GLU A 148 13.41 2.16 16.02
CA GLU A 148 14.42 1.61 15.13
C GLU A 148 15.76 1.46 15.86
N LYS A 149 16.38 0.29 15.73
CA LYS A 149 17.72 0.03 16.28
C LYS A 149 18.64 -0.48 15.19
N ARG A 150 19.82 0.13 15.06
CA ARG A 150 20.91 -0.40 14.21
C ARG A 150 21.32 -1.82 14.60
N SER A 151 21.11 -2.19 15.87
CA SER A 151 21.42 -3.53 16.37
C SER A 151 20.55 -4.63 15.78
N TRP A 152 19.40 -4.32 15.16
CA TRP A 152 18.60 -5.33 14.47
C TRP A 152 19.38 -5.97 13.32
N LEU A 153 20.29 -5.23 12.69
CA LEU A 153 21.11 -5.71 11.57
C LEU A 153 22.41 -6.40 11.99
N LYS A 154 22.56 -6.77 13.27
CA LYS A 154 23.73 -7.54 13.73
C LYS A 154 23.55 -9.05 13.56
N ASP A 155 22.30 -9.49 13.59
CA ASP A 155 21.91 -10.90 13.59
C ASP A 155 20.78 -11.13 12.56
N THR A 156 20.54 -12.38 12.20
CA THR A 156 19.45 -12.78 11.30
C THR A 156 18.08 -12.76 11.99
N VAL A 157 18.06 -12.71 13.33
CA VAL A 157 16.85 -12.64 14.16
C VAL A 157 17.02 -11.55 15.21
N ALA A 158 15.98 -10.72 15.39
CA ALA A 158 15.89 -9.75 16.47
C ALA A 158 14.52 -9.83 17.17
N HIS A 159 14.47 -9.42 18.43
CA HIS A 159 13.25 -9.32 19.20
C HIS A 159 13.05 -7.90 19.71
N VAL A 160 11.82 -7.41 19.65
CA VAL A 160 11.45 -6.07 20.11
C VAL A 160 10.20 -6.13 20.97
N VAL A 161 10.13 -5.23 21.95
CA VAL A 161 8.91 -4.98 22.73
C VAL A 161 8.24 -3.75 22.14
N PRO A 162 7.08 -3.89 21.48
CA PRO A 162 6.39 -2.76 20.88
C PRO A 162 5.63 -1.95 21.94
N SER A 163 5.26 -0.72 21.57
CA SER A 163 4.33 0.15 22.29
C SER A 163 3.01 0.22 21.53
N PRO A 164 2.01 -0.61 21.86
CA PRO A 164 0.76 -0.67 21.13
C PRO A 164 -0.14 0.54 21.44
N ILE A 165 -1.01 0.87 20.47
CA ILE A 165 -2.18 1.73 20.66
C ILE A 165 -3.37 1.16 19.90
N ASN A 166 -4.53 1.16 20.54
CA ASN A 166 -5.80 0.83 19.94
C ASN A 166 -6.46 2.10 19.39
N LEU A 167 -6.93 2.05 18.15
CA LEU A 167 -7.65 3.13 17.50
C LEU A 167 -9.09 2.72 17.21
N GLN A 168 -10.04 3.48 17.76
CA GLN A 168 -11.45 3.26 17.53
C GLN A 168 -11.99 4.22 16.47
N TYR A 169 -12.68 3.67 15.46
CA TYR A 169 -13.42 4.48 14.51
C TYR A 169 -14.53 5.29 15.23
N PRO A 170 -14.68 6.59 14.94
CA PRO A 170 -15.68 7.42 15.62
C PRO A 170 -17.12 7.08 15.24
N ASP A 171 -17.32 6.40 14.11
CA ASP A 171 -18.62 6.01 13.57
C ASP A 171 -18.90 4.51 13.73
N ALA A 172 -18.28 3.66 12.92
CA ALA A 172 -18.47 2.21 12.93
C ALA A 172 -17.19 1.51 12.49
N PRO A 173 -16.94 0.25 12.92
CA PRO A 173 -15.79 -0.53 12.45
C PRO A 173 -15.68 -0.56 10.92
N LYS A 174 -14.44 -0.61 10.42
CA LYS A 174 -14.14 -0.61 8.98
C LYS A 174 -12.84 -1.35 8.70
N ASP A 175 -12.84 -1.92 7.50
CA ASP A 175 -11.68 -2.48 6.83
C ASP A 175 -10.77 -1.37 6.27
N ALA A 176 -9.50 -1.37 6.67
CA ALA A 176 -8.49 -0.42 6.21
C ALA A 176 -7.19 -1.13 5.87
N GLU A 177 -6.53 -0.66 4.81
CA GLU A 177 -5.29 -1.26 4.31
C GLU A 177 -4.18 -0.24 4.10
N ALA A 178 -4.42 1.02 4.46
CA ALA A 178 -3.41 2.05 4.30
C ALA A 178 -3.23 2.80 5.62
N MET A 179 -2.00 2.74 6.13
CA MET A 179 -1.52 3.50 7.26
C MET A 179 -0.35 4.36 6.82
N MET A 180 -0.38 5.63 7.18
CA MET A 180 0.75 6.54 6.94
C MET A 180 1.08 7.31 8.21
N VAL A 181 2.35 7.68 8.36
CA VAL A 181 2.84 8.50 9.47
C VAL A 181 3.26 9.86 8.92
N ASP A 182 2.57 10.93 9.34
CA ASP A 182 2.97 12.28 8.95
C ASP A 182 4.04 12.85 9.90
N PRO A 183 5.28 13.10 9.41
CA PRO A 183 6.33 13.66 10.25
C PRO A 183 6.11 15.14 10.60
N ILE A 184 5.24 15.86 9.90
CA ILE A 184 4.96 17.29 10.14
C ILE A 184 3.85 17.46 11.18
N GLU A 185 2.65 16.94 10.91
CA GLU A 185 1.50 17.06 11.83
C GLU A 185 1.61 16.13 13.05
N LYS A 186 2.52 15.15 13.02
CA LYS A 186 2.65 14.08 14.03
C LYS A 186 1.35 13.30 14.21
N LEU A 187 0.77 12.88 13.10
CA LEU A 187 -0.46 12.10 13.04
C LEU A 187 -0.24 10.75 12.33
N PHE A 188 -0.93 9.73 12.82
CA PHE A 188 -1.34 8.60 11.99
C PHE A 188 -2.43 9.05 11.01
N TYR A 189 -2.36 8.55 9.79
CA TYR A 189 -3.41 8.59 8.79
C TYR A 189 -3.84 7.17 8.48
N ILE A 190 -5.15 6.89 8.60
CA ILE A 190 -5.74 5.58 8.29
C ILE A 190 -6.75 5.77 7.15
N VAL A 191 -6.60 5.01 6.08
CA VAL A 191 -7.47 5.07 4.91
C VAL A 191 -8.14 3.71 4.70
N THR A 192 -9.48 3.72 4.66
CA THR A 192 -10.27 2.49 4.50
C THR A 192 -10.08 1.89 3.11
N LYS A 193 -10.14 0.57 2.95
CA LYS A 193 -9.91 -0.12 1.67
C LYS A 193 -11.02 0.09 0.65
N ARG A 194 -12.25 -0.22 1.07
CA ARG A 194 -13.40 -0.48 0.17
C ARG A 194 -14.37 0.71 0.12
N TYR A 195 -15.46 0.55 -0.62
CA TYR A 195 -16.53 1.52 -0.94
C TYR A 195 -16.29 2.41 -2.17
N ASP A 196 -17.33 3.16 -2.58
CA ASP A 196 -17.22 4.09 -3.71
C ASP A 196 -16.36 5.29 -3.37
N SER A 197 -16.39 5.73 -2.11
CA SER A 197 -15.42 6.66 -1.53
C SER A 197 -14.82 6.05 -0.29
N VAL A 198 -13.50 6.12 -0.17
CA VAL A 198 -12.78 5.69 1.03
C VAL A 198 -12.79 6.81 2.06
N SER A 199 -12.76 6.47 3.34
CA SER A 199 -12.72 7.43 4.45
C SER A 199 -11.31 7.57 4.99
N VAL A 200 -10.93 8.80 5.34
CA VAL A 200 -9.62 9.15 5.92
C VAL A 200 -9.81 9.54 7.37
N TYR A 201 -9.07 8.89 8.26
CA TYR A 201 -9.06 9.13 9.69
C TYR A 201 -7.67 9.52 10.17
N THR A 202 -7.60 10.21 11.31
CA THR A 202 -6.31 10.53 11.95
C THR A 202 -6.33 10.29 13.44
N SER A 203 -5.16 9.96 14.00
CA SER A 203 -4.91 9.92 15.45
C SER A 203 -3.52 10.48 15.77
N PRO A 204 -3.27 11.14 16.90
CA PRO A 204 -1.95 11.63 17.28
C PRO A 204 -0.91 10.51 17.44
N LEU A 205 0.36 10.77 17.07
CA LEU A 205 1.50 9.89 17.38
C LEU A 205 1.89 9.94 18.87
N ALA A 206 1.43 10.97 19.59
CA ALA A 206 1.58 11.12 21.02
C ALA A 206 0.44 10.37 21.73
N TYR A 207 0.78 9.26 22.37
CA TYR A 207 -0.17 8.42 23.09
C TYR A 207 0.51 7.66 24.23
N LYS A 208 -0.30 7.12 25.15
CA LYS A 208 0.15 6.21 26.20
C LYS A 208 0.06 4.77 25.70
N ASN A 209 1.03 3.94 26.07
CA ASN A 209 1.03 2.53 25.69
C ASN A 209 -0.26 1.85 26.17
N ASP A 210 -0.81 0.97 25.33
CA ASP A 210 -2.06 0.22 25.56
C ASP A 210 -3.32 1.09 25.67
N ASP A 211 -3.23 2.37 25.31
CA ASP A 211 -4.39 3.28 25.29
C ASP A 211 -5.36 2.92 24.14
N THR A 212 -6.62 3.32 24.31
CA THR A 212 -7.66 3.21 23.27
C THR A 212 -8.18 4.61 22.94
N VAL A 213 -7.82 5.10 21.76
CA VAL A 213 -8.12 6.47 21.32
C VAL A 213 -9.14 6.45 20.21
N LYS A 214 -10.16 7.30 20.31
CA LYS A 214 -11.10 7.54 19.21
C LYS A 214 -10.45 8.40 18.13
N MET A 215 -10.42 7.89 16.90
CA MET A 215 -9.88 8.62 15.76
C MET A 215 -10.75 9.81 15.36
N THR A 216 -10.14 10.76 14.66
CA THR A 216 -10.84 11.89 14.03
C THR A 216 -11.11 11.57 12.56
N PHE A 217 -12.37 11.57 12.15
CA PHE A 217 -12.73 11.55 10.73
C PHE A 217 -12.32 12.87 10.05
N ARG A 218 -11.63 12.80 8.91
CA ARG A 218 -11.17 13.98 8.17
C ARG A 218 -11.97 14.21 6.90
N THR A 219 -12.03 13.21 6.03
CA THR A 219 -12.65 13.38 4.70
C THR A 219 -12.99 12.05 4.05
N ARG A 220 -13.66 12.13 2.89
CA ARG A 220 -13.85 11.02 1.96
C ARG A 220 -13.15 11.32 0.65
N LEU A 221 -12.49 10.32 0.09
CA LEU A 221 -11.81 10.40 -1.19
C LEU A 221 -12.52 9.51 -2.20
N PHE A 222 -12.83 10.05 -3.38
CA PHE A 222 -13.44 9.31 -4.47
C PHE A 222 -12.41 9.04 -5.56
N PHE A 223 -12.19 7.77 -5.86
CA PHE A 223 -11.34 7.32 -6.96
C PHE A 223 -12.21 6.74 -8.08
N LYS A 224 -11.96 7.13 -9.34
CA LYS A 224 -12.64 6.56 -10.50
C LYS A 224 -12.09 5.16 -10.78
N GLY A 225 -12.96 4.22 -11.15
CA GLY A 225 -12.57 2.87 -11.52
C GLY A 225 -13.63 1.83 -11.19
N ILE A 226 -13.32 0.57 -11.45
CA ILE A 226 -14.21 -0.58 -11.22
C ILE A 226 -13.78 -1.30 -9.94
N LYS A 227 -14.72 -1.71 -9.09
CA LYS A 227 -14.43 -2.55 -7.92
C LYS A 227 -14.13 -3.99 -8.40
N PRO A 228 -13.12 -4.70 -7.84
CA PRO A 228 -12.26 -4.29 -6.73
C PRO A 228 -11.01 -3.47 -7.14
N PHE A 229 -10.69 -3.34 -8.43
CA PHE A 229 -9.46 -2.71 -8.94
C PHE A 229 -9.15 -1.29 -8.39
N LYS A 230 -10.20 -0.53 -8.05
CA LYS A 230 -10.07 0.81 -7.44
C LYS A 230 -9.89 0.85 -5.91
N TRP A 231 -9.93 -0.29 -5.22
CA TRP A 231 -9.78 -0.34 -3.76
C TRP A 231 -8.35 0.00 -3.35
N ILE A 232 -8.23 0.76 -2.25
CA ILE A 232 -6.94 1.23 -1.73
C ILE A 232 -6.30 0.11 -0.91
N THR A 233 -5.03 -0.16 -1.16
CA THR A 233 -4.30 -1.29 -0.58
C THR A 233 -3.04 -0.90 0.20
N ALA A 234 -2.54 0.34 0.05
CA ALA A 234 -1.48 0.89 0.89
C ALA A 234 -1.31 2.40 0.67
N GLY A 235 -0.49 3.03 1.52
CA GLY A 235 -0.05 4.40 1.34
C GLY A 235 1.28 4.70 2.02
N ASP A 236 1.91 5.81 1.63
CA ASP A 236 3.10 6.29 2.34
C ASP A 236 3.21 7.82 2.28
N ILE A 237 3.91 8.40 3.25
CA ILE A 237 4.28 9.82 3.30
C ILE A 237 5.80 9.90 3.33
N SER A 238 6.38 10.71 2.45
CA SER A 238 7.84 10.86 2.38
C SER A 238 8.41 11.38 3.71
N LYS A 239 9.69 11.07 3.97
CA LYS A 239 10.39 11.44 5.21
C LYS A 239 10.35 12.93 5.57
N ASP A 240 10.30 13.80 4.55
CA ASP A 240 10.16 15.26 4.69
C ASP A 240 8.70 15.73 4.86
N GLY A 241 7.74 14.82 4.76
CA GLY A 241 6.30 15.06 4.82
C GLY A 241 5.71 15.70 3.56
N GLN A 242 6.49 15.96 2.51
CA GLN A 242 6.05 16.78 1.37
C GLN A 242 5.32 15.99 0.29
N LYS A 243 5.46 14.67 0.25
CA LYS A 243 4.90 13.81 -0.79
C LYS A 243 4.05 12.72 -0.17
N ILE A 244 2.94 12.40 -0.84
CA ILE A 244 1.94 11.46 -0.35
C ILE A 244 1.64 10.47 -1.48
N LEU A 245 1.63 9.18 -1.16
CA LEU A 245 1.22 8.10 -2.04
C LEU A 245 -0.02 7.41 -1.48
N LEU A 246 -0.96 7.07 -2.35
CA LEU A 246 -1.95 6.03 -2.11
C LEU A 246 -1.92 5.06 -3.28
N LYS A 247 -1.98 3.78 -2.98
CA LYS A 247 -2.02 2.71 -3.97
C LYS A 247 -3.39 2.05 -3.98
N SER A 248 -3.88 1.75 -5.17
CA SER A 248 -4.93 0.77 -5.40
C SER A 248 -4.37 -0.44 -6.14
N TYR A 249 -5.18 -1.48 -6.32
CA TYR A 249 -4.79 -2.63 -7.13
C TYR A 249 -4.37 -2.25 -8.58
N GLU A 250 -4.89 -1.15 -9.13
CA GLU A 250 -4.65 -0.72 -10.51
C GLU A 250 -3.82 0.58 -10.66
N LYS A 251 -3.73 1.42 -9.62
CA LYS A 251 -3.17 2.77 -9.76
C LYS A 251 -2.33 3.21 -8.56
N VAL A 252 -1.38 4.10 -8.82
CA VAL A 252 -0.67 4.87 -7.79
C VAL A 252 -1.08 6.34 -7.92
N TYR A 253 -1.62 6.88 -6.83
CA TYR A 253 -2.04 8.27 -6.71
C TYR A 253 -1.01 9.06 -5.90
N TYR A 254 -0.66 10.24 -6.39
CA TYR A 254 0.38 11.07 -5.82
C TYR A 254 -0.07 12.51 -5.60
N TRP A 255 0.37 13.07 -4.48
CA TRP A 255 0.20 14.49 -4.16
C TRP A 255 1.49 15.07 -3.58
N THR A 256 1.75 16.34 -3.90
CA THR A 256 2.66 17.18 -3.13
C THR A 256 1.88 18.04 -2.15
N ARG A 257 2.37 18.19 -0.93
CA ARG A 257 1.79 19.09 0.08
C ARG A 257 2.15 20.53 -0.25
N ARG A 258 1.17 21.44 -0.15
CA ARG A 258 1.42 22.89 -0.19
C ARG A 258 1.94 23.38 1.18
N PRO A 259 2.61 24.53 1.25
CA PRO A 259 3.00 25.11 2.53
C PRO A 259 1.81 25.21 3.50
N ASN A 260 1.98 24.71 4.73
CA ASN A 260 0.96 24.67 5.80
C ASN A 260 -0.33 23.89 5.45
N GLU A 261 -0.31 23.02 4.44
CA GLU A 261 -1.45 22.16 4.08
C GLU A 261 -1.39 20.84 4.87
N ALA A 262 -2.51 20.40 5.44
CA ALA A 262 -2.60 19.07 6.05
C ALA A 262 -2.65 17.98 4.96
N VAL A 263 -2.18 16.77 5.27
CA VAL A 263 -2.16 15.65 4.29
C VAL A 263 -3.55 15.35 3.73
N TRP A 264 -4.58 15.30 4.59
CA TRP A 264 -5.95 15.05 4.12
C TRP A 264 -6.49 16.17 3.21
N GLN A 265 -5.99 17.40 3.35
CA GLN A 265 -6.37 18.51 2.46
C GLN A 265 -5.70 18.35 1.10
N ALA A 266 -4.41 17.98 1.08
CA ALA A 266 -3.70 17.68 -0.15
C ALA A 266 -4.39 16.56 -0.94
N MET A 267 -4.77 15.47 -0.26
CA MET A 267 -5.45 14.31 -0.88
C MET A 267 -6.83 14.62 -1.45
N ARG A 268 -7.49 15.72 -1.04
CA ARG A 268 -8.77 16.16 -1.64
C ARG A 268 -8.61 16.77 -3.02
N ARG A 269 -7.41 17.21 -3.39
CA ARG A 269 -7.12 17.72 -4.73
C ARG A 269 -7.01 16.55 -5.71
N PRO A 270 -7.24 16.76 -7.01
CA PRO A 270 -6.97 15.73 -8.01
C PRO A 270 -5.52 15.21 -7.88
N PRO A 271 -5.31 13.89 -7.76
CA PRO A 271 -3.96 13.32 -7.73
C PRO A 271 -3.29 13.43 -9.10
N LEU A 272 -1.96 13.39 -9.08
CA LEU A 272 -1.21 12.89 -10.23
C LEU A 272 -1.23 11.36 -10.18
N GLU A 273 -1.50 10.70 -11.31
CA GLU A 273 -1.33 9.25 -11.43
C GLU A 273 0.12 8.95 -11.83
N LEU A 274 0.83 8.16 -11.03
CA LEU A 274 2.22 7.78 -11.30
C LEU A 274 2.31 6.42 -12.01
N PRO A 275 3.44 6.12 -12.67
CA PRO A 275 3.67 4.82 -13.31
C PRO A 275 3.49 3.66 -12.33
N TYR A 276 2.79 2.63 -12.77
CA TYR A 276 2.59 1.44 -11.95
C TYR A 276 2.33 0.24 -12.86
N LYS A 277 3.13 -0.81 -12.69
CA LYS A 277 2.88 -2.11 -13.28
C LYS A 277 1.88 -2.82 -12.39
N GLN A 278 0.69 -3.12 -12.91
CA GLN A 278 -0.30 -3.86 -12.16
C GLN A 278 0.26 -5.22 -11.70
N GLU A 279 0.25 -5.42 -10.39
CA GLU A 279 0.71 -6.62 -9.69
C GLU A 279 -0.47 -7.56 -9.37
N LYS A 280 -0.15 -8.83 -9.10
CA LYS A 280 -1.14 -9.82 -8.65
C LYS A 280 -1.23 -9.73 -7.13
N GLN A 281 -2.25 -9.07 -6.59
CA GLN A 281 -2.28 -8.67 -5.17
C GLN A 281 -1.09 -7.75 -4.85
N GLY A 282 -1.00 -6.63 -5.57
CA GLY A 282 -0.06 -5.58 -5.20
C GLY A 282 -0.59 -4.84 -3.99
N GLU A 283 0.05 -5.03 -2.85
CA GLU A 283 -0.41 -4.43 -1.60
C GLU A 283 0.62 -3.49 -1.00
N ALA A 284 1.93 -3.70 -1.20
CA ALA A 284 2.94 -2.79 -0.66
C ALA A 284 3.24 -1.56 -1.55
N ILE A 285 3.37 -0.38 -0.94
CA ILE A 285 4.02 0.82 -1.54
C ILE A 285 4.80 1.60 -0.50
N GLY A 286 5.98 2.13 -0.87
CA GLY A 286 6.76 2.98 0.04
C GLY A 286 7.79 3.82 -0.69
N PHE A 287 8.03 5.05 -0.22
CA PHE A 287 9.05 5.93 -0.76
C PHE A 287 10.47 5.43 -0.46
N THR A 288 11.42 5.80 -1.33
CA THR A 288 12.84 5.75 -0.99
C THR A 288 13.16 6.72 0.17
N PRO A 289 14.25 6.49 0.93
CA PRO A 289 14.66 7.39 2.02
C PRO A 289 14.78 8.87 1.65
N ASP A 290 15.14 9.17 0.40
CA ASP A 290 15.29 10.52 -0.14
C ASP A 290 14.02 11.09 -0.80
N GLY A 291 12.95 10.28 -0.87
CA GLY A 291 11.68 10.64 -1.49
C GLY A 291 11.74 10.92 -2.99
N LYS A 292 12.78 10.45 -3.68
CA LYS A 292 12.94 10.58 -5.15
C LYS A 292 12.39 9.41 -5.94
N GLY A 293 12.12 8.29 -5.28
CA GLY A 293 11.49 7.12 -5.87
C GLY A 293 10.52 6.45 -4.91
N TYR A 294 9.89 5.37 -5.38
CA TYR A 294 9.08 4.48 -4.57
C TYR A 294 9.20 3.05 -5.07
N TYR A 295 8.95 2.10 -4.17
CA TYR A 295 8.86 0.69 -4.46
C TYR A 295 7.42 0.21 -4.40
N THR A 296 7.09 -0.78 -5.22
CA THR A 296 5.90 -1.63 -5.03
C THR A 296 6.33 -3.10 -4.95
N ILE A 297 5.60 -3.86 -4.13
CA ILE A 297 5.82 -5.29 -3.95
C ILE A 297 4.47 -6.00 -3.93
N SER A 298 4.42 -7.15 -4.58
CA SER A 298 3.26 -8.03 -4.67
C SER A 298 3.29 -9.09 -3.56
N GLU A 299 2.14 -9.59 -3.15
CA GLU A 299 2.09 -10.89 -2.46
C GLU A 299 2.60 -12.00 -3.39
N GLY A 300 3.14 -13.05 -2.78
CA GLY A 300 3.68 -14.23 -3.44
C GLY A 300 5.10 -14.59 -3.02
N VAL A 301 5.42 -15.87 -3.18
CA VAL A 301 6.78 -16.38 -2.97
C VAL A 301 7.72 -15.80 -4.04
N PHE A 302 8.84 -15.24 -3.60
CA PHE A 302 9.83 -14.56 -4.46
C PHE A 302 9.25 -13.43 -5.31
N SER A 303 8.32 -12.67 -4.74
CA SER A 303 7.61 -11.62 -5.46
C SER A 303 8.54 -10.57 -6.09
N PRO A 304 8.15 -10.05 -7.27
CA PRO A 304 8.87 -8.96 -7.90
C PRO A 304 8.84 -7.69 -7.05
N ILE A 305 9.96 -6.96 -7.08
CA ILE A 305 10.09 -5.62 -6.53
C ILE A 305 10.24 -4.66 -7.71
N TYR A 306 9.36 -3.67 -7.79
CA TYR A 306 9.43 -2.64 -8.82
C TYR A 306 9.90 -1.32 -8.22
N TYR A 307 10.84 -0.66 -8.90
CA TYR A 307 11.27 0.69 -8.57
C TYR A 307 10.72 1.69 -9.60
N TYR A 308 10.32 2.86 -9.10
CA TYR A 308 9.86 3.96 -9.93
C TYR A 308 10.42 5.28 -9.44
N ASN A 309 10.69 6.19 -10.36
CA ASN A 309 11.04 7.57 -10.04
C ASN A 309 9.78 8.39 -9.72
N VAL A 310 9.89 9.26 -8.72
CA VAL A 310 8.91 10.31 -8.45
C VAL A 310 9.27 11.53 -9.31
N PRO A 311 8.29 12.22 -9.90
CA PRO A 311 8.54 13.49 -10.60
C PRO A 311 9.17 14.53 -9.69
N ASN A 312 10.12 15.31 -10.23
CA ASN A 312 10.72 16.45 -9.54
C ASN A 312 9.71 17.57 -9.28
#